data_AF-A0AAE6VUD5-F1
#
_entry.id   AF-A0AAE6VUD5-F1
#
_cell.length_a   1.000
_cell.length_b   1.000
_cell.length_c   1.000
_cell.angle_alpha   90.00
_cell.angle_beta   90.00
_cell.angle_gamma   90.00
#
_symmetry.space_group_name_H-M   'P 1'
#
loop_
_entity.id
_entity.type
_entity.pdbx_description
1 polymer ?
#
loop_
_entity_poly.entity_id
_entity_poly.type
_entity_poly.pdbx_seq_one_letter_code
_entity_poly.pdbx_strand_id
1 'polypeptide(L)' 'MKKTISFAILHFSVAFTITYLLTGSIIIGGTIALLEPAVNTVVFYFHDKVWKNIELKKMQQAEITTESIQLVS' A
#
# COMPACT_ATOMS: atom_id res chain seq x y z
N MET A 1 -3.10 1.19 -22.59
CA MET A 1 -3.63 2.19 -21.62
C MET A 1 -5.16 2.28 -21.56
N LYS A 2 -5.93 1.81 -22.56
CA LYS A 2 -7.40 1.75 -22.46
C LYS A 2 -7.92 0.77 -21.40
N LYS A 3 -7.27 -0.40 -21.27
CA LYS A 3 -7.63 -1.44 -20.28
C LYS A 3 -7.58 -0.95 -18.83
N THR A 4 -6.55 -0.16 -18.48
CA THR A 4 -6.37 0.37 -17.12
C THR A 4 -7.44 1.40 -16.75
N ILE A 5 -7.80 2.28 -17.69
CA ILE A 5 -8.86 3.27 -17.48
C ILE A 5 -10.23 2.59 -17.38
N SER A 6 -10.52 1.62 -18.26
CA SER A 6 -11.77 0.84 -18.18
C SER A 6 -11.88 0.08 -16.85
N PHE A 7 -10.77 -0.45 -16.34
CA PHE A 7 -10.74 -1.12 -15.04
C PHE A 7 -11.02 -0.14 -13.90
N ALA A 8 -10.39 1.03 -13.89
CA ALA A 8 -10.62 2.06 -12.88
C ALA A 8 -12.08 2.55 -12.85
N ILE A 9 -12.68 2.78 -14.02
CA ILE A 9 -14.07 3.23 -14.15
C ILE A 9 -15.04 2.13 -13.66
N LEU A 10 -14.80 0.87 -14.03
CA LEU A 10 -15.60 -0.25 -13.54
C LEU A 10 -15.51 -0.38 -12.03
N HIS A 11 -14.31 -0.27 -11.47
CA HIS A 11 -14.08 -0.39 -10.03
C HIS A 11 -14.81 0.70 -9.25
N PHE A 12 -14.71 1.95 -9.71
CA PHE A 12 -15.42 3.08 -9.11
C PHE A 12 -16.95 2.91 -9.22
N SER A 13 -17.43 2.49 -10.39
CA SER A 13 -18.87 2.30 -10.63
C SER A 13 -19.45 1.18 -9.76
N VAL A 14 -18.74 0.05 -9.64
CA VAL A 14 -19.19 -1.08 -8.82
C VAL A 14 -19.16 -0.73 -7.33
N ALA A 15 -18.06 -0.14 -6.85
CA ALA A 15 -17.93 0.28 -5.44
C ALA A 15 -19.00 1.32 -5.07
N PHE A 16 -19.24 2.31 -5.92
CA PHE A 16 -20.29 3.30 -5.74
C PHE A 16 -21.68 2.66 -5.75
N THR A 17 -21.98 1.80 -6.72
CA THR A 17 -23.30 1.18 -6.89
C THR A 17 -23.64 0.27 -5.72
N ILE A 18 -22.73 -0.62 -5.30
CA ILE A 18 -22.94 -1.52 -4.16
C ILE A 18 -23.16 -0.72 -2.88
N THR A 19 -22.32 0.28 -2.62
CA THR A 19 -22.40 1.10 -1.40
C THR A 19 -23.67 1.95 -1.37
N TYR A 20 -24.05 2.53 -2.52
CA TYR A 20 -25.29 3.27 -2.67
C TYR A 20 -26.51 2.36 -2.48
N LEU A 21 -26.50 1.14 -3.02
CA LEU A 21 -27.59 0.17 -2.85
C LEU A 21 -27.75 -0.26 -1.38
N LEU A 22 -26.63 -0.46 -0.67
CA LEU A 22 -26.64 -0.85 0.74
C LEU A 22 -27.00 0.28 1.69
N THR A 23 -26.60 1.52 1.37
CA THR A 23 -26.69 2.66 2.30
C THR A 23 -27.76 3.68 1.93
N GLY A 24 -28.19 3.71 0.67
CA GLY A 24 -29.09 4.75 0.13
C GLY A 24 -28.46 6.14 0.03
N SER A 25 -27.17 6.30 0.34
CA SER A 25 -26.49 7.59 0.42
C SER A 25 -25.38 7.72 -0.63
N ILE A 26 -25.52 8.74 -1.47
CA ILE A 26 -24.54 9.09 -2.52
C ILE A 26 -23.20 9.49 -1.90
N ILE A 27 -23.22 10.16 -0.74
CA ILE A 27 -22.02 10.64 -0.07
C ILE A 27 -21.14 9.46 0.35
N ILE A 28 -21.76 8.44 0.94
CA ILE A 28 -21.04 7.25 1.45
C ILE A 28 -20.47 6.45 0.27
N GLY A 29 -21.22 6.31 -0.83
CA GLY A 29 -20.71 5.68 -2.07
C GLY A 29 -19.48 6.40 -2.65
N GLY A 30 -19.48 7.74 -2.66
CA GLY A 30 -18.33 8.52 -3.11
C GLY A 30 -17.11 8.37 -2.19
N THR A 31 -17.32 8.36 -0.87
CA THR A 31 -16.25 8.15 0.11
C THR A 31 -15.61 6.76 -0.05
N ILE A 32 -16.40 5.70 -0.18
CA ILE A 32 -15.88 4.33 -0.36
C ILE A 32 -15.05 4.22 -1.65
N ALA A 33 -15.50 4.85 -2.74
CA ALA A 33 -14.79 4.79 -4.02
C ALA A 33 -13.38 5.40 -3.94
N LEU A 34 -13.16 6.40 -3.07
CA LEU A 34 -11.84 6.98 -2.78
C LEU A 34 -11.10 6.29 -1.62
N LEU A 35 -11.82 5.51 -0.81
CA LEU A 35 -11.26 4.85 0.36
C LEU A 35 -10.21 3.81 -0.04
N GLU A 36 -10.46 3.03 -1.10
CA GLU A 36 -9.53 1.99 -1.56
C GLU A 36 -8.15 2.55 -1.93
N PRO A 37 -8.02 3.55 -2.83
CA PRO A 37 -6.71 4.11 -3.13
C PRO A 37 -6.09 4.82 -1.92
N ALA A 38 -6.88 5.45 -1.06
CA ALA A 38 -6.38 6.08 0.17
C ALA A 38 -5.78 5.05 1.14
N VAL A 39 -6.48 3.94 1.38
CA VAL A 39 -5.99 2.85 2.23
C VAL A 39 -4.78 2.20 1.59
N ASN A 40 -4.77 1.98 0.28
CA ASN A 40 -3.62 1.41 -0.43
C ASN A 40 -2.38 2.31 -0.28
N THR A 41 -2.53 3.64 -0.39
CA THR A 41 -1.43 4.59 -0.14
C THR A 41 -0.98 4.58 1.32
N VAL A 42 -1.90 4.53 2.28
CA VAL A 42 -1.55 4.46 3.71
C VAL A 42 -0.82 3.17 4.03
N VAL A 43 -1.34 2.02 3.57
CA VAL A 43 -0.71 0.72 3.75
C VAL A 43 0.68 0.70 3.11
N PHE A 44 0.83 1.22 1.90
CA PHE A 44 2.14 1.29 1.25
C PHE A 44 3.12 2.20 2.00
N TYR A 45 2.66 3.34 2.51
CA TYR A 45 3.47 4.26 3.32
C TYR A 45 3.94 3.62 4.63
N PHE A 46 3.05 2.93 5.34
CA PHE A 46 3.42 2.20 6.55
C PHE A 46 4.32 1.01 6.23
N HIS A 47 4.03 0.26 5.16
CA HIS A 47 4.84 -0.88 4.73
C HIS A 47 6.26 -0.43 4.40
N ASP A 48 6.43 0.63 3.61
CA ASP A 48 7.75 1.20 3.27
C ASP A 48 8.48 1.65 4.53
N LYS A 49 7.80 2.38 5.43
CA LYS A 49 8.40 2.86 6.68
C LYS A 49 8.85 1.73 7.61
N VAL A 50 8.07 0.67 7.72
CA VAL A 50 8.40 -0.51 8.53
C VAL A 50 9.53 -1.30 7.88
N TRP A 51 9.48 -1.50 6.57
CA TRP A 51 10.46 -2.29 5.83
C TRP A 51 11.82 -1.60 5.77
N LYS A 52 11.86 -0.28 5.60
CA LYS A 52 13.08 0.53 5.66
C LYS A 52 13.82 0.37 6.98
N ASN A 53 13.09 0.24 8.08
CA ASN A 53 13.67 0.01 9.41
C ASN A 53 14.21 -1.43 9.56
N ILE A 54 13.63 -2.40 8.86
CA ILE A 54 14.09 -3.79 8.81
C ILE A 54 15.33 -3.92 7.91
N GLU A 55 15.37 -3.23 6.77
CA GLU A 55 16.52 -3.18 5.86
C GLU A 55 17.75 -2.56 6.51
N LEU A 56 17.58 -1.44 7.23
CA LEU A 56 18.68 -0.80 7.98
C LEU A 56 19.30 -1.75 9.01
N LYS A 57 18.48 -2.53 9.72
CA LYS A 57 18.98 -3.55 10.65
C LYS A 57 19.72 -4.69 9.95
N LYS A 58 19.25 -5.09 8.75
CA LYS A 58 19.95 -6.10 7.93
C LYS A 58 21.32 -5.62 7.45
N MET A 59 21.44 -4.35 7.07
CA MET A 59 22.71 -3.76 6.63
C MET A 59 23.72 -3.65 7.77
N GLN A 60 23.30 -3.20 8.96
CA GLN A 60 24.18 -3.16 10.14
C GLN A 60 24.67 -4.55 10.55
N GLN A 61 23.80 -5.57 10.48
CA GLN A 61 24.19 -6.95 10.80
C GLN A 61 25.22 -7.51 9.80
N ALA A 62 25.12 -7.15 8.53
CA ALA A 62 26.04 -7.57 7.48
C ALA A 62 27.42 -6.90 7.60
N GLU A 63 27.46 -5.61 7.98
CA GLU A 63 28.71 -4.86 8.18
C GLU A 63 29.49 -5.38 9.40
N ILE A 64 28.81 -5.61 10.53
CA ILE A 64 29.41 -6.18 11.75
C ILE A 64 29.96 -7.59 11.50
N THR A 65 29.24 -8.41 10.73
CA THR A 65 29.69 -9.78 10.39
C THR A 65 30.93 -9.74 9.51
N THR A 66 31.00 -8.81 8.54
CA THR A 66 32.15 -8.68 7.62
C THR A 66 33.39 -8.16 8.35
N GLU A 67 33.23 -7.17 9.24
CA GLU A 67 34.33 -6.61 10.05
C GLU A 67 34.89 -7.66 11.03
N SER A 68 34.02 -8.47 11.66
CA SER A 68 34.45 -9.56 12.54
C SER A 68 35.21 -10.68 11.82
N ILE A 69 34.89 -10.97 10.56
CA ILE A 69 35.61 -11.98 9.74
C ILE A 69 37.00 -11.44 9.34
N GLN A 70 37.14 -10.14 9.07
CA GLN A 70 38.43 -9.52 8.76
C GLN A 70 39.38 -9.44 9.96
N LEU A 71 38.87 -9.32 11.19
CA LEU A 71 39.71 -9.21 12.40
C LEU A 71 40.27 -10.55 12.90
N VAL A 72 39.72 -11.68 12.44
CA VAL A 72 40.12 -13.04 12.87
C VAL A 72 40.92 -13.79 11.78
N SER A 73 41.06 -13.19 10.58
CA SER A 73 41.93 -13.65 9.49
C SER A 73 43.30 -13.00 9.53
#